data_AF-A0A2V4BK93-F1
#
_entry.id   AF-A0A2V4BK93-F1
#
_cell.length_a   1.000
_cell.length_b   1.000
_cell.length_c   1.000
_cell.angle_alpha   90.00
_cell.angle_beta   90.00
_cell.angle_gamma   90.00
#
_symmetry.space_group_name_H-M   'P 1'
#
loop_
_entity.id
_entity.type
_entity.pdbx_description
1 polymer ?
#
loop_
_entity_poly.entity_id
_entity_poly.type
_entity_poly.pdbx_seq_one_letter_code
_entity_poly.pdbx_strand_id
1 'polypeptide(L)'
;MKFPTTAEDLKEEFFKSVDMMDKVGDLRIRQLIQILPKVEGQVIIEGIIRIFENEERTDSVYTDQKYVGRILKSLNPKTKDTLDSIMNRVLKNWNKSVEELPFWLKDNYGVENLEKAFDEIEKRDLSSLESDKLQTMKWWLKKNSKDRL
;
A
#
# COMPACT_ATOMS: atom_id res chain seq x y z
N MET A 1 -21.17 -8.39 2.39
CA MET A 1 -20.05 -7.45 2.62
C MET A 1 -20.46 -6.50 3.73
N LYS A 2 -19.69 -6.41 4.81
CA LYS A 2 -19.97 -5.48 5.91
C LYS A 2 -19.37 -4.12 5.57
N PHE A 3 -20.06 -3.03 5.93
CA PHE A 3 -19.48 -1.69 5.81
C PHE A 3 -18.38 -1.51 6.87
N PRO A 4 -17.11 -1.25 6.48
CA PRO A 4 -16.04 -1.15 7.45
C PRO A 4 -16.09 0.21 8.17
N THR A 5 -16.12 0.18 9.49
CA THR A 5 -16.11 1.38 10.34
C THR A 5 -14.77 1.63 11.01
N THR A 6 -13.90 0.62 11.04
CA THR A 6 -12.56 0.66 11.61
C THR A 6 -11.54 0.10 10.63
N ALA A 7 -10.26 0.37 10.88
CA ALA A 7 -9.17 -0.18 10.06
C ALA A 7 -9.13 -1.72 10.13
N GLU A 8 -9.50 -2.28 11.28
CA GLU A 8 -9.57 -3.73 11.46
C GLU A 8 -10.74 -4.33 10.69
N ASP A 9 -11.93 -3.70 10.71
CA ASP A 9 -13.05 -4.14 9.87
C ASP A 9 -12.66 -4.16 8.38
N LEU A 10 -11.93 -3.14 7.91
CA LEU A 10 -11.46 -3.05 6.53
C LEU A 10 -10.50 -4.20 6.23
N LYS A 11 -9.47 -4.40 7.06
CA LYS A 11 -8.48 -5.46 6.90
C LYS A 11 -9.15 -6.84 6.83
N GLU A 12 -10.07 -7.12 7.74
CA GLU A 12 -10.80 -8.39 7.74
C GLU A 12 -11.68 -8.57 6.51
N GLU A 13 -12.46 -7.56 6.12
CA GLU A 13 -13.33 -7.64 4.94
C GLU A 13 -12.50 -7.76 3.65
N PHE A 14 -11.32 -7.13 3.60
CA PHE A 14 -10.36 -7.28 2.52
C PHE A 14 -9.85 -8.73 2.43
N PHE A 15 -9.33 -9.31 3.51
CA PHE A 15 -8.84 -10.70 3.47
C PHE A 15 -9.94 -11.70 3.13
N LYS A 16 -11.14 -11.54 3.71
CA LYS A 16 -12.31 -12.34 3.32
C LYS A 16 -12.64 -12.21 1.83
N SER A 17 -12.40 -11.03 1.24
CA SER A 17 -12.62 -10.78 -0.18
C SER A 17 -11.56 -11.45 -1.06
N VAL A 18 -10.29 -11.43 -0.65
CA VAL A 18 -9.20 -12.12 -1.35
C VAL A 18 -9.33 -13.64 -1.23
N ASP A 19 -9.67 -14.17 -0.06
CA ASP A 19 -9.85 -15.61 0.17
C ASP A 19 -11.00 -16.22 -0.66
N MET A 20 -11.91 -15.37 -1.16
CA MET A 20 -13.01 -15.78 -2.03
C MET A 20 -12.70 -15.62 -3.53
N MET A 21 -11.49 -15.19 -3.90
CA MET A 21 -11.11 -14.89 -5.29
C MET A 21 -11.32 -16.10 -6.22
N ASP A 22 -10.97 -17.31 -5.78
CA ASP A 22 -11.13 -18.52 -6.59
C ASP A 22 -12.60 -18.90 -6.82
N LYS A 23 -13.52 -18.40 -5.99
CA LYS A 23 -14.95 -18.73 -6.05
C LYS A 23 -15.76 -17.69 -6.80
N VAL A 24 -15.46 -16.40 -6.59
CA VAL A 24 -16.28 -15.29 -7.11
C VAL A 24 -15.47 -14.23 -7.87
N GLY A 25 -14.19 -14.50 -8.11
CA GLY A 25 -13.27 -13.55 -8.73
C GLY A 25 -13.11 -12.27 -7.90
N ASP A 26 -12.84 -11.17 -8.59
CA ASP A 26 -12.60 -9.86 -7.98
C ASP A 26 -13.88 -9.10 -7.57
N LEU A 27 -15.05 -9.74 -7.68
CA LEU A 27 -16.34 -9.09 -7.47
C LEU A 27 -16.41 -8.40 -6.10
N ARG A 28 -15.94 -9.06 -5.04
CA ARG A 28 -15.95 -8.51 -3.69
C ARG A 28 -14.99 -7.32 -3.55
N ILE A 29 -13.81 -7.38 -4.16
CA ILE A 29 -12.88 -6.25 -4.16
C ILE A 29 -13.49 -5.05 -4.88
N ARG A 30 -14.17 -5.26 -6.02
CA ARG A 30 -14.89 -4.19 -6.73
C ARG A 30 -16.00 -3.57 -5.88
N GLN A 31 -16.77 -4.40 -5.16
CA GLN A 31 -17.78 -3.91 -4.22
C GLN A 31 -17.15 -3.13 -3.07
N LEU A 32 -16.02 -3.58 -2.53
CA LEU A 32 -15.30 -2.88 -1.47
C LEU A 32 -14.86 -1.49 -1.95
N ILE A 33 -14.27 -1.39 -3.16
CA ILE A 33 -13.89 -0.11 -3.78
C ILE A 33 -15.09 0.84 -3.93
N GLN A 34 -16.29 0.32 -4.21
CA GLN A 34 -17.50 1.16 -4.34
C GLN A 34 -18.01 1.72 -3.01
N ILE A 35 -17.81 1.03 -1.89
CA ILE A 35 -18.31 1.47 -0.58
C ILE A 35 -17.29 2.30 0.20
N LEU A 36 -16.00 2.08 -0.01
CA LEU A 36 -14.91 2.76 0.71
C LEU A 36 -14.90 4.30 0.55
N PRO A 37 -15.39 4.94 -0.53
CA PRO A 37 -15.50 6.39 -0.59
C PRO A 37 -16.35 7.03 0.51
N LYS A 38 -17.18 6.24 1.21
CA LYS A 38 -18.00 6.69 2.35
C LYS A 38 -17.31 6.50 3.70
N VAL A 39 -16.12 5.90 3.72
CA VAL A 39 -15.33 5.63 4.92
C VAL A 39 -14.30 6.75 5.07
N GLU A 40 -13.95 7.10 6.31
CA GLU A 40 -12.94 8.12 6.57
C GLU A 40 -11.58 7.73 5.95
N GLY A 41 -10.93 8.66 5.25
CA GLY A 41 -9.64 8.40 4.58
C GLY A 41 -8.58 7.82 5.51
N GLN A 42 -8.53 8.27 6.78
CA GLN A 42 -7.59 7.76 7.78
C GLN A 42 -7.88 6.29 8.17
N VAL A 43 -9.15 5.89 8.22
CA VAL A 43 -9.54 4.50 8.45
C VAL A 43 -9.14 3.62 7.26
N ILE A 44 -9.32 4.14 6.04
CA ILE A 44 -8.92 3.44 4.81
C ILE A 44 -7.42 3.19 4.80
N ILE A 45 -6.63 4.25 4.97
CA ILE A 45 -5.17 4.13 4.88
C ILE A 45 -4.61 3.25 5.99
N GLU A 46 -5.06 3.39 7.23
CA GLU A 46 -4.60 2.54 8.33
C GLU A 46 -4.90 1.06 8.05
N GLY A 47 -6.09 0.74 7.52
CA GLY A 47 -6.42 -0.63 7.10
C GLY A 47 -5.52 -1.14 5.98
N ILE A 48 -5.17 -0.29 5.02
CA ILE A 48 -4.27 -0.63 3.91
C ILE A 48 -2.83 -0.85 4.41
N ILE A 49 -2.31 0.01 5.28
CA ILE A 49 -0.97 -0.16 5.87
C ILE A 49 -0.90 -1.47 6.65
N ARG A 50 -1.96 -1.81 7.40
CA ARG A 50 -2.08 -3.11 8.08
C ARG A 50 -2.01 -4.33 7.16
N ILE A 51 -2.43 -4.19 5.90
CA ILE A 51 -2.31 -5.26 4.90
C ILE A 51 -0.88 -5.34 4.38
N PHE A 52 -0.23 -4.19 4.11
CA PHE A 52 1.17 -4.17 3.70
C PHE A 52 2.14 -4.67 4.77
N GLU A 53 1.88 -4.39 6.05
CA GLU A 53 2.72 -4.84 7.17
C GLU A 53 2.49 -6.30 7.59
N ASN A 54 1.46 -6.97 7.04
CA ASN A 54 1.11 -8.33 7.45
C ASN A 54 2.14 -9.37 6.98
N GLU A 55 2.91 -9.92 7.92
CA GLU A 55 3.90 -10.98 7.68
C GLU A 55 3.34 -12.40 7.81
N GLU A 56 2.08 -12.57 8.24
CA GLU A 56 1.47 -13.88 8.51
C GLU A 56 1.01 -14.60 7.24
N ARG A 57 0.62 -13.85 6.21
CA ARG A 57 0.01 -14.38 4.98
C ARG A 57 1.03 -14.61 3.86
N THR A 58 2.15 -15.27 4.17
CA THR A 58 3.34 -15.39 3.28
C THR A 58 3.02 -15.84 1.85
N ASP A 59 2.13 -16.83 1.71
CA ASP A 59 1.79 -17.42 0.40
C ASP A 59 0.89 -16.51 -0.46
N SER A 60 0.16 -15.58 0.17
CA SER A 60 -0.71 -14.63 -0.51
C SER A 60 -0.20 -13.19 -0.52
N VAL A 61 0.98 -12.89 0.06
CA VAL A 61 1.52 -11.52 0.18
C VAL A 61 1.42 -10.72 -1.12
N TYR A 62 1.85 -11.31 -2.25
CA TYR A 62 1.75 -10.63 -3.54
C TYR A 62 0.30 -10.33 -3.93
N THR A 63 -0.60 -11.31 -3.79
CA THR A 63 -2.01 -11.18 -4.15
C THR A 63 -2.71 -10.14 -3.27
N ASP A 64 -2.48 -10.20 -1.96
CA ASP A 64 -3.02 -9.26 -0.99
C ASP A 64 -2.56 -7.83 -1.33
N GLN A 65 -1.26 -7.63 -1.53
CA GLN A 65 -0.72 -6.32 -1.84
C GLN A 65 -1.12 -5.80 -3.24
N LYS A 66 -1.26 -6.69 -4.24
CA LYS A 66 -1.77 -6.35 -5.57
C LYS A 66 -3.20 -5.81 -5.50
N TYR A 67 -4.09 -6.47 -4.76
CA TYR A 67 -5.49 -6.04 -4.67
C TYR A 67 -5.67 -4.83 -3.77
N VAL A 68 -4.92 -4.70 -2.68
CA VAL A 68 -4.96 -3.48 -1.86
C VAL A 68 -4.34 -2.29 -2.61
N GLY A 69 -3.32 -2.53 -3.45
CA GLY A 69 -2.75 -1.53 -4.36
C GLY A 69 -3.79 -0.96 -5.33
N ARG A 70 -4.71 -1.79 -5.84
CA ARG A 70 -5.84 -1.31 -6.65
C ARG A 70 -6.76 -0.37 -5.89
N ILE A 71 -7.00 -0.63 -4.60
CA ILE A 71 -7.78 0.26 -3.73
C ILE A 71 -7.05 1.60 -3.56
N LEU A 72 -5.74 1.57 -3.25
CA LEU A 72 -4.91 2.78 -3.16
C LEU A 72 -4.99 3.62 -4.43
N LYS A 73 -4.77 2.99 -5.59
CA LYS A 73 -4.79 3.67 -6.89
C LYS A 73 -6.17 4.24 -7.22
N SER A 74 -7.24 3.53 -6.88
CA SER A 74 -8.60 3.96 -7.20
C SER A 74 -9.10 5.10 -6.33
N LEU A 75 -8.71 5.13 -5.05
CA LEU A 75 -9.27 6.07 -4.07
C LEU A 75 -8.31 7.21 -3.72
N ASN A 76 -7.01 6.97 -3.84
CA ASN A 76 -5.94 7.88 -3.41
C ASN A 76 -6.24 8.55 -2.04
N PRO A 77 -6.51 7.76 -0.99
CA PRO A 77 -6.93 8.32 0.30
C PRO A 77 -5.83 9.22 0.87
N LYS A 78 -6.24 10.35 1.44
CA LYS A 78 -5.34 11.25 2.17
C LYS A 78 -5.07 10.70 3.57
N THR A 79 -3.86 10.92 4.06
CA THR A 79 -3.42 10.53 5.40
C THR A 79 -2.83 11.72 6.15
N LYS A 80 -2.89 11.66 7.47
CA LYS A 80 -2.15 12.56 8.37
C LYS A 80 -0.83 11.95 8.86
N ASP A 81 -0.59 10.68 8.56
CA ASP A 81 0.61 9.98 9.00
C ASP A 81 1.84 10.55 8.29
N THR A 82 2.99 10.44 8.95
CA THR A 82 4.25 10.85 8.34
C THR A 82 4.74 9.77 7.39
N LEU A 83 5.45 10.18 6.34
CA LEU A 83 6.10 9.26 5.40
C LEU A 83 7.01 8.27 6.14
N ASP A 84 7.75 8.76 7.14
CA ASP A 84 8.61 7.93 7.98
C ASP A 84 7.83 6.81 8.71
N SER A 85 6.71 7.18 9.34
CA SER A 85 5.86 6.22 10.07
C SER A 85 5.33 5.13 9.13
N ILE A 86 4.91 5.49 7.91
CA ILE A 86 4.44 4.53 6.92
C ILE A 86 5.58 3.63 6.47
N MET A 87 6.72 4.20 6.09
CA MET A 87 7.87 3.46 5.57
C MET A 87 8.40 2.44 6.59
N ASN A 88 8.47 2.80 7.86
CA ASN A 88 8.89 1.89 8.94
C ASN A 88 7.98 0.66 9.07
N ARG A 89 6.69 0.78 8.73
CA ARG A 89 5.72 -0.33 8.82
C ARG A 89 5.72 -1.21 7.58
N VAL A 90 5.84 -0.60 6.40
CA VAL A 90 5.62 -1.32 5.13
C VAL A 90 6.90 -1.84 4.48
N LEU A 91 8.06 -1.20 4.69
CA LEU A 91 9.27 -1.49 3.91
C LEU A 91 9.70 -2.95 4.05
N LYS A 92 9.64 -3.50 5.27
CA LYS A 92 10.03 -4.88 5.56
C LYS A 92 9.24 -5.91 4.76
N ASN A 93 7.93 -5.69 4.56
CA ASN A 93 7.04 -6.68 3.95
C ASN A 93 6.49 -6.29 2.57
N TRP A 94 6.71 -5.06 2.09
CA TRP A 94 6.28 -4.62 0.77
C TRP A 94 6.86 -5.50 -0.35
N ASN A 95 6.00 -5.86 -1.30
CA ASN A 95 6.34 -6.66 -2.47
C ASN A 95 6.74 -5.75 -3.63
N LYS A 96 7.96 -5.95 -4.12
CA LYS A 96 8.59 -5.14 -5.17
C LYS A 96 7.82 -5.05 -6.49
N SER A 97 6.92 -6.01 -6.75
CA SER A 97 6.06 -6.03 -7.94
C SER A 97 4.78 -5.21 -7.80
N VAL A 98 4.55 -4.56 -6.66
CA VAL A 98 3.36 -3.74 -6.37
C VAL A 98 3.77 -2.26 -6.38
N GLU A 99 3.64 -1.62 -7.54
CA GLU A 99 4.06 -0.22 -7.78
C GLU A 99 3.10 0.82 -7.20
N GLU A 100 1.87 0.43 -6.83
CA GLU A 100 0.83 1.35 -6.40
C GLU A 100 1.17 2.06 -5.09
N LEU A 101 1.90 1.42 -4.17
CA LEU A 101 2.33 2.05 -2.92
C LEU A 101 3.33 3.20 -3.18
N PRO A 102 4.46 3.00 -3.88
CA PRO A 102 5.34 4.11 -4.27
C PRO A 102 4.62 5.27 -4.95
N PHE A 103 3.70 4.99 -5.88
CA PHE A 103 2.96 6.05 -6.57
C PHE A 103 2.00 6.79 -5.66
N TRP A 104 1.29 6.09 -4.78
CA TRP A 104 0.45 6.72 -3.76
C TRP A 104 1.28 7.61 -2.82
N LEU A 105 2.48 7.17 -2.40
CA LEU A 105 3.38 7.98 -1.57
C LEU A 105 3.79 9.26 -2.31
N LYS A 106 4.17 9.17 -3.59
CA LYS A 106 4.48 10.34 -4.43
C LYS A 106 3.30 11.31 -4.51
N ASP A 107 2.09 10.82 -4.71
CA ASP A 107 0.88 11.64 -4.86
C ASP A 107 0.43 12.31 -3.55
N ASN A 108 0.85 11.79 -2.39
CA ASN A 108 0.46 12.33 -1.08
C ASN A 108 1.53 13.21 -0.44
N TYR A 109 2.81 12.90 -0.63
CA TYR A 109 3.91 13.63 -0.01
C TYR A 109 4.71 14.51 -0.98
N GLY A 110 4.55 14.29 -2.29
CA GLY A 110 5.36 14.96 -3.32
C GLY A 110 6.74 14.31 -3.47
N VAL A 111 7.29 14.40 -4.69
CA VAL A 111 8.55 13.73 -5.05
C VAL A 111 9.74 14.21 -4.23
N GLU A 112 9.87 15.52 -3.98
CA GLU A 112 11.01 16.09 -3.26
C GLU A 112 11.08 15.63 -1.79
N ASN A 113 9.93 15.61 -1.11
CA ASN A 113 9.86 15.12 0.27
C ASN A 113 10.14 13.62 0.34
N LEU A 114 9.69 12.88 -0.67
CA LEU A 114 9.90 11.45 -0.76
C LEU A 114 11.38 11.10 -0.96
N GLU A 115 12.07 11.81 -1.86
CA GLU A 115 13.50 11.64 -2.10
C GLU A 115 14.32 11.91 -0.83
N LYS A 116 14.04 13.03 -0.15
CA LYS A 116 14.70 13.34 1.14
C LYS A 116 14.47 12.26 2.18
N ALA A 117 13.24 11.78 2.33
CA ALA A 117 12.94 10.73 3.30
C ALA A 117 13.61 9.41 2.96
N PHE A 118 13.68 9.04 1.68
CA PHE A 118 14.38 7.84 1.27
C PHE A 118 15.89 7.92 1.55
N ASP A 119 16.51 9.08 1.33
CA ASP A 119 17.92 9.29 1.68
C ASP A 119 18.17 9.22 3.20
N GLU A 120 17.22 9.67 4.03
CA GLU A 120 17.30 9.49 5.48
C GLU A 120 17.06 8.04 5.92
N ILE A 121 16.22 7.28 5.22
CA ILE A 121 15.99 5.86 5.49
C ILE A 121 17.22 5.04 5.10
N GLU A 122 17.90 5.36 4.00
CA GLU A 122 19.15 4.69 3.56
C GLU A 122 20.30 4.81 4.56
N LYS A 123 20.31 5.86 5.39
CA LYS A 123 21.32 6.04 6.45
C LYS A 123 21.10 5.14 7.67
N ARG A 124 19.96 4.45 7.74
CA ARG A 124 19.62 3.52 8.84
C ARG A 124 20.27 2.17 8.60
N ASP A 125 20.28 1.35 9.64
CA ASP A 125 20.71 -0.04 9.56
C ASP A 125 19.59 -0.90 8.92
N LEU A 126 19.51 -0.85 7.59
CA LEU A 126 18.57 -1.64 6.81
C LEU A 126 19.15 -3.02 6.52
N SER A 127 18.31 -4.05 6.57
CA SER A 127 18.67 -5.35 6.00
C SER A 127 18.93 -5.25 4.49
N SER A 128 19.65 -6.21 3.92
CA SER A 128 19.87 -6.30 2.47
C SER A 128 18.57 -6.33 1.68
N LEU A 129 17.54 -6.99 2.23
CA LEU A 129 16.20 -7.07 1.65
C LEU A 129 15.49 -5.72 1.66
N GLU A 130 15.53 -4.99 2.78
CA GLU A 130 14.90 -3.66 2.89
C GLU A 130 15.61 -2.63 2.00
N SER A 131 16.94 -2.69 1.93
CA SER A 131 17.73 -1.84 1.05
C SER A 131 17.35 -2.07 -0.43
N ASP A 132 17.28 -3.32 -0.88
CA ASP A 132 16.85 -3.68 -2.24
C ASP A 132 15.41 -3.24 -2.55
N LYS A 133 14.49 -3.35 -1.58
CA LYS A 133 13.12 -2.82 -1.69
C LYS A 133 13.11 -1.29 -1.84
N LEU A 134 13.87 -0.57 -1.02
CA LEU A 134 13.96 0.88 -1.09
C LEU A 134 14.53 1.35 -2.44
N GLN A 135 15.59 0.68 -2.94
CA GLN A 135 16.11 0.94 -4.28
C GLN A 135 15.05 0.71 -5.37
N THR A 136 14.24 -0.33 -5.22
CA THR A 136 13.17 -0.63 -6.18
C THR A 136 12.07 0.43 -6.16
N MET A 137 11.69 0.95 -4.98
CA MET A 137 10.78 2.10 -4.90
C MET A 137 11.36 3.33 -5.61
N LYS A 138 12.63 3.66 -5.36
CA LYS A 138 13.34 4.76 -6.06
C LYS A 138 13.31 4.55 -7.58
N TRP A 139 13.52 3.33 -8.06
CA TRP A 139 13.50 3.01 -9.49
C TRP A 139 12.11 3.23 -10.12
N TRP A 140 11.03 2.74 -9.49
CA TRP A 140 9.66 2.93 -9.99
C TRP A 140 9.31 4.39 -10.21
N LEU A 141 9.72 5.25 -9.27
CA LEU A 141 9.45 6.68 -9.32
C LEU A 141 10.25 7.41 -10.38
N LYS A 142 11.52 7.00 -10.60
CA LYS A 142 12.38 7.53 -11.67
C LYS A 142 11.92 7.11 -13.06
N LYS A 143 11.38 5.90 -13.21
CA LYS A 143 10.81 5.44 -14.48
C LYS A 143 9.59 6.29 -14.85
N ASN A 144 8.67 6.48 -13.90
CA ASN A 144 7.44 7.24 -14.12
C ASN A 144 7.66 8.74 -14.39
N SER A 145 8.76 9.34 -13.92
CA SER A 145 9.08 10.74 -14.22
C SER A 145 9.58 10.96 -15.66
N LYS A 146 10.19 9.94 -16.28
CA LYS A 146 10.68 10.01 -17.66
C LYS A 146 9.57 9.82 -18.70
N ASP A 147 8.48 9.14 -18.35
CA ASP A 147 7.35 8.89 -19.25
C ASP A 147 6.39 10.11 -19.40
N ARG A 148 6.71 11.26 -18.81
CA ARG A 148 5.94 12.52 -18.89
C ARG A 148 6.67 13.67 -19.62
N LEU A 149 7.74 13.37 -20.35
CA LEU A 149 8.46 14.26 -21.26
C LEU A 149 8.31 13.77 -22.70
#